data_AF-A0A7X0EA91-F1
#
_entry.id   AF-A0A7X0EA91-F1
#
_cell.length_a   1.000
_cell.length_b   1.000
_cell.length_c   1.000
_cell.angle_alpha   90.00
_cell.angle_beta   90.00
_cell.angle_gamma   90.00
#
_symmetry.space_group_name_H-M   'P 1'
#
loop_
_entity.id
_entity.type
_entity.pdbx_description
1 polymer ?
#
loop_
_entity_poly.entity_id
_entity_poly.type
_entity_poly.pdbx_seq_one_letter_code
_entity_poly.pdbx_strand_id
1 'polypeptide(L)'
;MNRIHYLGIFALCSLSCACSAGGSEPSNSGIAAEPLASAATATPPSHAVKAASLKLPANFTSYASESIGKNILCHVGAVTGDDGMNQKPIAYAETVQSKQVLWIAQLNLPPDTFQSRATHCTSSGDSTFVLLQSDTQSEQTLSQTLLRVVKLDTQTGALQTQRNVDVPKAYSAWVDEGASHFQWQGNALVVSGNYRLSSDNDNQAQFTVHLNSNLNP
;
A
#
# COMPACT_ATOMS: atom_id res chain seq x y z
N MET A 1 -46.02 0.00 6.39
CA MET A 1 -46.75 0.62 5.26
C MET A 1 -46.55 2.12 5.32
N ASN A 2 -45.69 2.67 4.46
CA ASN A 2 -45.84 4.02 3.89
C ASN A 2 -44.72 4.22 2.86
N ARG A 3 -45.12 4.20 1.58
CA ARG A 3 -44.29 4.53 0.42
C ARG A 3 -44.44 6.02 0.16
N ILE A 4 -43.33 6.73 -0.01
CA ILE A 4 -43.33 8.02 -0.70
C ILE A 4 -42.30 7.91 -1.82
N HIS A 5 -42.81 7.92 -3.05
CA HIS A 5 -42.06 8.07 -4.29
C HIS A 5 -41.66 9.53 -4.46
N TYR A 6 -40.42 9.79 -4.83
CA TYR A 6 -40.08 11.00 -5.59
C TYR A 6 -39.26 10.60 -6.82
N LEU A 7 -39.95 10.75 -7.95
CA LEU A 7 -39.47 10.68 -9.31
C LEU A 7 -38.82 12.03 -9.64
N GLY A 8 -37.57 12.04 -10.10
CA GLY A 8 -36.88 13.24 -10.57
C GLY A 8 -36.15 12.95 -11.87
N ILE A 9 -36.84 13.17 -12.98
CA ILE A 9 -36.34 13.11 -14.36
C ILE A 9 -36.08 14.54 -14.83
N PHE A 10 -34.86 14.89 -15.23
CA PHE A 10 -34.51 15.98 -16.16
C PHE A 10 -33.10 15.63 -16.68
N ALA A 11 -32.85 15.28 -17.94
CA ALA A 11 -33.08 15.94 -19.23
C ALA A 11 -31.70 16.17 -19.87
N LEU A 12 -31.52 15.61 -21.06
CA LEU A 12 -30.32 15.67 -21.90
C LEU A 12 -29.98 17.10 -22.32
N CYS A 13 -28.68 17.38 -22.50
CA CYS A 13 -28.24 18.37 -23.47
C CYS A 13 -26.97 17.88 -24.17
N SER A 14 -27.16 17.36 -25.38
CA SER A 14 -26.16 17.11 -26.40
C SER A 14 -25.76 18.42 -27.09
N LEU A 15 -24.48 18.63 -27.38
CA LEU A 15 -24.04 19.52 -28.45
C LEU A 15 -22.86 18.90 -29.20
N SER A 16 -22.99 18.87 -30.52
CA SER A 16 -22.08 18.31 -31.51
C SER A 16 -21.36 19.43 -32.29
N CYS A 17 -20.47 19.02 -33.22
CA CYS A 17 -19.80 19.78 -34.30
C CYS A 17 -18.53 20.56 -33.87
N ALA A 18 -17.45 20.64 -34.65
CA ALA A 18 -17.28 20.43 -36.10
C ALA A 18 -15.83 20.06 -36.49
N CYS A 19 -15.70 19.46 -37.68
CA CYS A 19 -14.48 19.18 -38.44
C CYS A 19 -13.84 20.43 -39.07
N SER A 20 -12.54 20.35 -39.41
CA SER A 20 -11.87 20.86 -40.64
C SER A 20 -10.35 20.57 -40.49
N ALA A 21 -9.60 19.88 -41.36
CA ALA A 21 -9.43 19.81 -42.81
C ALA A 21 -8.10 20.50 -43.26
N GLY A 22 -7.36 19.82 -44.15
CA GLY A 22 -6.18 20.31 -44.90
C GLY A 22 -4.88 19.63 -44.47
N GLY A 23 -4.19 18.78 -45.23
CA GLY A 23 -4.13 18.58 -46.68
C GLY A 23 -2.81 19.13 -47.22
N SER A 24 -1.90 18.26 -47.69
CA SER A 24 -0.93 18.46 -48.80
C SER A 24 0.10 17.31 -48.85
N GLU A 25 -0.08 16.41 -49.81
CA GLU A 25 0.97 15.61 -50.50
C GLU A 25 1.31 16.35 -51.83
N PRO A 26 2.19 15.90 -52.76
CA PRO A 26 3.26 14.86 -52.75
C PRO A 26 4.56 15.33 -53.50
N SER A 27 5.56 14.44 -53.65
CA SER A 27 6.53 14.35 -54.79
C SER A 27 7.49 13.16 -54.54
N ASN A 28 7.18 11.94 -54.97
CA ASN A 28 7.52 11.25 -56.23
C ASN A 28 9.03 11.09 -56.58
N SER A 29 9.53 9.85 -56.58
CA SER A 29 10.07 9.13 -57.78
C SER A 29 11.18 8.10 -57.45
N GLY A 30 10.95 6.83 -57.84
CA GLY A 30 11.93 5.78 -58.24
C GLY A 30 12.87 5.24 -57.15
N ILE A 31 13.25 3.97 -57.08
CA ILE A 31 13.75 3.07 -58.13
C ILE A 31 13.71 1.60 -57.62
N ALA A 32 13.40 0.69 -58.56
CA ALA A 32 13.75 -0.74 -58.67
C ALA A 32 13.33 -1.79 -57.61
N ALA A 33 12.78 -2.88 -58.15
CA ALA A 33 12.48 -4.16 -57.53
C ALA A 33 13.70 -5.08 -57.50
N GLU A 34 13.77 -6.01 -56.52
CA GLU A 34 14.12 -7.45 -56.65
C GLU A 34 14.13 -8.16 -55.25
N PRO A 35 14.17 -9.51 -55.12
CA PRO A 35 13.04 -10.30 -54.63
C PRO A 35 13.26 -11.09 -53.31
N LEU A 36 12.15 -11.65 -52.81
CA LEU A 36 11.99 -12.87 -51.99
C LEU A 36 13.01 -13.16 -50.87
N ALA A 37 12.59 -12.93 -49.63
CA ALA A 37 12.97 -13.79 -48.50
C ALA A 37 11.77 -13.97 -47.57
N SER A 38 11.23 -15.18 -47.58
CA SER A 38 10.21 -15.67 -46.64
C SER A 38 10.79 -15.61 -45.22
N ALA A 39 10.39 -14.59 -44.46
CA ALA A 39 10.72 -14.50 -43.05
C ALA A 39 9.89 -15.55 -42.31
N ALA A 40 10.55 -16.65 -41.96
CA ALA A 40 10.03 -17.63 -41.03
C ALA A 40 9.49 -16.91 -39.78
N THR A 41 8.23 -17.14 -39.46
CA THR A 41 7.65 -16.90 -38.14
C THR A 41 8.43 -17.72 -37.12
N ALA A 42 9.51 -17.14 -36.59
CA ALA A 42 10.16 -17.64 -35.40
C ALA A 42 9.24 -17.27 -34.22
N THR A 43 8.41 -18.23 -33.83
CA THR A 43 7.75 -18.22 -32.52
C THR A 43 8.87 -18.09 -31.48
N PRO A 44 8.93 -17.01 -30.69
CA PRO A 44 9.93 -16.94 -29.63
C PRO A 44 9.67 -18.09 -28.65
N PRO A 45 10.71 -18.80 -28.19
CA PRO A 45 10.54 -19.80 -27.16
C PRO A 45 9.99 -19.11 -25.92
N SER A 46 8.74 -19.43 -25.60
CA SER A 46 8.12 -19.11 -24.31
C SER A 46 8.83 -19.92 -23.24
N HIS A 47 9.99 -19.43 -22.81
CA HIS A 47 10.57 -19.85 -21.55
C HIS A 47 9.63 -19.35 -20.46
N ALA A 48 8.76 -20.25 -19.99
CA ALA A 48 8.09 -20.07 -18.73
C ALA A 48 9.17 -19.89 -17.67
N VAL A 49 9.43 -18.65 -17.29
CA VAL A 49 10.30 -18.33 -16.16
C VAL A 49 9.59 -18.89 -14.94
N LYS A 50 10.10 -20.01 -14.44
CA LYS A 50 9.67 -20.58 -13.16
C LYS A 50 9.80 -19.46 -12.14
N ALA A 51 8.65 -19.00 -11.62
CA ALA A 51 8.59 -17.94 -10.62
C ALA A 51 9.56 -18.31 -9.50
N ALA A 52 10.64 -17.54 -9.34
CA ALA A 52 11.56 -17.73 -8.24
C ALA A 52 10.75 -17.62 -6.95
N SER A 53 10.81 -18.64 -6.10
CA SER A 53 10.17 -18.57 -4.79
C SER A 53 10.85 -17.46 -4.00
N LEU A 54 10.13 -16.36 -3.79
CA LEU A 54 10.58 -15.28 -2.92
C LEU A 54 10.83 -15.87 -1.53
N LYS A 55 12.04 -15.67 -1.02
CA LYS A 55 12.43 -16.12 0.32
C LYS A 55 12.33 -14.97 1.30
N LEU A 56 11.66 -15.22 2.42
CA LEU A 56 11.57 -14.27 3.52
C LEU A 56 12.96 -14.11 4.20
N PRO A 57 13.32 -12.92 4.68
CA PRO A 57 14.54 -12.73 5.47
C PRO A 57 14.56 -13.63 6.72
N ALA A 58 15.73 -14.20 7.04
CA ALA A 58 15.87 -15.21 8.11
C ALA A 58 15.59 -14.65 9.53
N ASN A 59 15.80 -13.34 9.69
CA ASN A 59 15.70 -12.53 10.89
C ASN A 59 14.36 -11.75 10.96
N PHE A 60 13.31 -12.30 10.33
CA PHE A 60 11.97 -11.75 10.38
C PHE A 60 11.25 -12.09 11.68
N THR A 61 10.69 -11.08 12.33
CA THR A 61 9.76 -11.21 13.45
C THR A 61 8.37 -10.77 12.99
N SER A 62 7.39 -11.66 13.10
CA SER A 62 5.99 -11.39 12.78
C SER A 62 5.29 -10.66 13.93
N TYR A 63 4.47 -9.67 13.60
CA TYR A 63 3.64 -8.92 14.56
C TYR A 63 2.14 -9.13 14.31
N ALA A 64 1.71 -9.20 13.06
CA ALA A 64 0.33 -9.52 12.73
C ALA A 64 0.22 -10.25 11.37
N SER A 65 -0.89 -10.97 11.20
CA SER A 65 -1.27 -11.61 9.95
C SER A 65 -2.77 -11.46 9.73
N GLU A 66 -3.16 -10.89 8.60
CA GLU A 66 -4.55 -10.57 8.29
C GLU A 66 -4.91 -11.00 6.87
N SER A 67 -6.15 -11.44 6.67
CA SER A 67 -6.63 -11.75 5.32
C SER A 67 -6.87 -10.47 4.54
N ILE A 68 -6.30 -10.40 3.34
CA ILE A 68 -6.44 -9.26 2.43
C ILE A 68 -7.26 -9.59 1.16
N GLY A 69 -8.03 -10.68 1.23
CA GLY A 69 -8.90 -11.17 0.15
C GLY A 69 -8.26 -12.20 -0.77
N LYS A 70 -9.07 -12.83 -1.64
CA LYS A 70 -8.64 -13.79 -2.69
C LYS A 70 -7.69 -14.90 -2.19
N ASN A 71 -7.90 -15.42 -0.98
CA ASN A 71 -7.02 -16.41 -0.34
C ASN A 71 -5.57 -15.92 -0.16
N ILE A 72 -5.39 -14.63 0.11
CA ILE A 72 -4.10 -14.01 0.41
C ILE A 72 -4.09 -13.58 1.87
N LEU A 73 -3.00 -13.89 2.56
CA LEU A 73 -2.64 -13.34 3.87
C LEU A 73 -1.59 -12.26 3.68
N CYS A 74 -1.81 -11.12 4.31
CA CYS A 74 -0.78 -10.14 4.56
C CYS A 74 -0.14 -10.46 5.90
N HIS A 75 1.19 -10.42 5.94
CA HIS A 75 1.99 -10.53 7.14
C HIS A 75 2.82 -9.27 7.30
N VAL A 76 2.88 -8.76 8.51
CA VAL A 76 3.64 -7.57 8.85
C VAL A 76 4.58 -7.85 9.99
N GLY A 77 5.74 -7.20 9.93
CA GLY A 77 6.64 -7.19 11.03
C GLY A 77 7.90 -6.41 10.81
N ALA A 78 9.01 -6.94 11.31
CA ALA A 78 10.30 -6.31 11.18
C ALA A 78 11.41 -7.33 10.92
N VAL A 79 12.48 -6.83 10.31
CA VAL A 79 13.75 -7.52 10.16
C VAL A 79 14.78 -6.81 11.01
N THR A 80 15.50 -7.55 11.84
CA THR A 80 16.55 -6.99 12.71
C THR A 80 17.93 -7.30 12.14
N GLY A 81 18.83 -6.32 12.03
CA GLY A 81 20.18 -6.54 11.52
C GLY A 81 20.98 -7.58 12.32
N ASP A 82 22.15 -7.97 11.81
CA ASP A 82 23.05 -8.93 12.46
C ASP A 82 23.58 -8.40 13.82
N ASP A 83 23.55 -7.08 14.01
CA ASP A 83 23.88 -6.42 15.28
C ASP A 83 22.77 -6.55 16.33
N GLY A 84 21.61 -7.14 15.98
CA GLY A 84 20.46 -7.27 16.86
C GLY A 84 19.73 -5.95 17.11
N MET A 85 20.12 -4.87 16.42
CA MET A 85 19.61 -3.52 16.61
C MET A 85 18.85 -3.06 15.37
N ASN A 86 18.16 -1.92 15.48
CA ASN A 86 17.56 -1.20 14.35
C ASN A 86 16.58 -2.04 13.52
N GLN A 87 15.40 -2.31 14.09
CA GLN A 87 14.33 -2.99 13.36
C GLN A 87 13.94 -2.21 12.10
N LYS A 88 13.86 -2.92 10.97
CA LYS A 88 13.39 -2.40 9.68
C LYS A 88 12.03 -2.99 9.35
N PRO A 89 11.02 -2.15 9.01
CA PRO A 89 9.66 -2.63 8.80
C PRO A 89 9.58 -3.41 7.49
N ILE A 90 8.88 -4.54 7.52
CA ILE A 90 8.64 -5.37 6.36
C ILE A 90 7.20 -5.84 6.34
N ALA A 91 6.63 -5.91 5.15
CA ALA A 91 5.36 -6.58 4.89
C ALA A 91 5.57 -7.61 3.78
N TYR A 92 4.84 -8.72 3.83
CA TYR A 92 4.79 -9.65 2.72
C TYR A 92 3.39 -10.21 2.57
N ALA A 93 3.08 -10.74 1.39
CA ALA A 93 1.86 -11.48 1.19
C ALA A 93 2.16 -12.91 0.77
N GLU A 94 1.34 -13.84 1.25
CA GLU A 94 1.35 -15.22 0.82
C GLU A 94 -0.04 -15.74 0.52
N THR A 95 -0.13 -16.76 -0.32
CA THR A 95 -1.38 -17.48 -0.52
C THR A 95 -1.68 -18.37 0.70
N VAL A 96 -2.91 -18.39 1.17
CA VAL A 96 -3.36 -19.23 2.31
C VAL A 96 -3.08 -20.71 2.07
N GLN A 97 -3.28 -21.20 0.85
CA GLN A 97 -3.27 -22.64 0.54
C GLN A 97 -1.86 -23.22 0.38
N SER A 98 -1.05 -22.64 -0.52
CA SER A 98 0.30 -23.15 -0.80
C SER A 98 1.39 -22.49 0.04
N LYS A 99 1.04 -21.48 0.86
CA LYS A 99 1.99 -20.61 1.58
C LYS A 99 3.06 -20.01 0.65
N GLN A 100 2.70 -19.83 -0.62
CA GLN A 100 3.58 -19.23 -1.60
C GLN A 100 3.62 -17.73 -1.35
N VAL A 101 4.82 -17.21 -1.06
CA VAL A 101 5.06 -15.78 -0.98
C VAL A 101 4.86 -15.16 -2.37
N LEU A 102 3.95 -14.21 -2.45
CA LEU A 102 3.58 -13.46 -3.66
C LEU A 102 4.51 -12.26 -3.86
N TRP A 103 4.77 -11.53 -2.78
CA TRP A 103 5.65 -10.36 -2.77
C TRP A 103 6.18 -10.10 -1.37
N ILE A 104 7.30 -9.38 -1.30
CA ILE A 104 7.93 -8.89 -0.06
C ILE A 104 8.22 -7.41 -0.27
N ALA A 105 7.73 -6.57 0.64
CA ALA A 105 7.93 -5.14 0.66
C ALA A 105 8.79 -4.74 1.86
N GLN A 106 10.05 -4.36 1.61
CA GLN A 106 10.86 -3.67 2.61
C GLN A 106 10.42 -2.20 2.65
N LEU A 107 9.91 -1.78 3.81
CA LEU A 107 9.35 -0.45 3.97
C LEU A 107 10.44 0.49 4.47
N ASN A 108 10.47 1.71 3.92
CA ASN A 108 11.48 2.68 4.29
C ASN A 108 11.30 3.08 5.76
N LEU A 109 12.42 3.10 6.49
CA LEU A 109 12.48 3.70 7.81
C LEU A 109 12.15 5.20 7.66
N PRO A 110 11.18 5.75 8.42
CA PRO A 110 10.92 7.17 8.39
C PRO A 110 12.16 7.99 8.76
N PRO A 111 12.33 9.20 8.18
CA PRO A 111 13.39 10.10 8.63
C PRO A 111 13.23 10.38 10.12
N ASP A 112 14.36 10.66 10.79
CA ASP A 112 14.41 10.99 12.22
C ASP A 112 13.91 9.87 13.15
N THR A 113 13.91 8.62 12.67
CA THR A 113 13.60 7.45 13.48
C THR A 113 14.80 6.52 13.57
N PHE A 114 14.94 5.89 14.74
CA PHE A 114 15.98 4.91 15.01
C PHE A 114 15.60 3.54 14.45
N GLN A 115 14.35 3.14 14.65
CA GLN A 115 13.82 1.86 14.19
C GLN A 115 12.33 1.95 13.84
N SER A 116 11.84 0.98 13.08
CA SER A 116 10.42 0.88 12.77
C SER A 116 9.97 -0.55 12.58
N ARG A 117 8.72 -0.80 12.95
CA ARG A 117 8.03 -2.09 12.81
C ARG A 117 6.73 -1.89 12.05
N ALA A 118 6.41 -2.81 11.15
CA ALA A 118 5.08 -2.91 10.58
C ALA A 118 4.23 -3.76 11.53
N THR A 119 3.15 -3.21 12.07
CA THR A 119 2.40 -3.86 13.17
C THR A 119 1.01 -4.30 12.76
N HIS A 120 0.40 -3.64 11.77
CA HIS A 120 -0.93 -3.97 11.30
C HIS A 120 -0.99 -3.94 9.78
N CYS A 121 -1.87 -4.73 9.19
CA CYS A 121 -2.29 -4.53 7.82
C CYS A 121 -3.77 -4.82 7.56
N THR A 122 -4.30 -4.20 6.53
CA THR A 122 -5.67 -4.41 6.03
C THR A 122 -5.71 -4.14 4.52
N SER A 123 -6.80 -4.44 3.83
CA SER A 123 -6.94 -4.13 2.40
C SER A 123 -8.28 -3.49 2.06
N SER A 124 -8.27 -2.72 0.97
CA SER A 124 -9.48 -2.18 0.35
C SER A 124 -9.22 -2.01 -1.14
N GLY A 125 -10.06 -2.66 -1.96
CA GLY A 125 -9.87 -2.76 -3.40
C GLY A 125 -8.56 -3.47 -3.76
N ASP A 126 -7.76 -2.84 -4.61
CA ASP A 126 -6.46 -3.35 -5.07
C ASP A 126 -5.28 -2.80 -4.26
N SER A 127 -5.56 -2.29 -3.05
CA SER A 127 -4.55 -1.72 -2.16
C SER A 127 -4.50 -2.40 -0.80
N THR A 128 -3.28 -2.65 -0.34
CA THR A 128 -2.97 -3.12 1.01
C THR A 128 -2.42 -1.95 1.80
N PHE A 129 -2.93 -1.76 3.02
CA PHE A 129 -2.55 -0.70 3.93
C PHE A 129 -1.77 -1.32 5.07
N VAL A 130 -0.66 -0.71 5.45
CA VAL A 130 0.24 -1.19 6.51
C VAL A 130 0.46 -0.06 7.50
N LEU A 131 0.29 -0.32 8.79
CA LEU A 131 0.65 0.61 9.86
C LEU A 131 2.09 0.37 10.30
N LEU A 132 2.87 1.44 10.28
CA LEU A 132 4.20 1.51 10.87
C LEU A 132 4.13 2.22 12.22
N GLN A 133 4.82 1.63 13.19
CA GLN A 133 5.16 2.27 14.46
C GLN A 133 6.67 2.40 14.53
N SER A 134 7.15 3.65 14.59
CA SER A 134 8.57 3.97 14.49
C SER A 134 9.03 4.72 15.73
N ASP A 135 10.14 4.27 16.30
CA ASP A 135 10.68 4.81 17.54
C ASP A 135 11.83 5.77 17.21
N THR A 136 11.86 6.95 17.83
CA THR A 136 12.87 7.99 17.52
C THR A 136 14.23 7.75 18.17
N GLN A 137 14.29 6.92 19.22
CA GLN A 137 15.50 6.59 19.96
C GLN A 137 15.54 5.10 20.34
N SER A 138 16.73 4.55 20.60
CA SER A 138 16.91 3.22 21.19
C SER A 138 16.42 3.17 22.63
N GLU A 139 16.62 4.25 23.40
CA GLU A 139 16.27 4.33 24.81
C GLU A 139 14.77 4.63 24.97
N GLN A 140 14.03 3.65 25.48
CA GLN A 140 12.55 3.71 25.61
C GLN A 140 12.05 4.93 26.39
N THR A 141 12.79 5.41 27.39
CA THR A 141 12.41 6.58 28.21
C THR A 141 12.47 7.90 27.43
N LEU A 142 13.32 8.00 26.42
CA LEU A 142 13.50 9.18 25.57
C LEU A 142 12.76 9.06 24.24
N SER A 143 12.38 7.83 23.86
CA SER A 143 11.79 7.53 22.57
C SER A 143 10.35 8.02 22.44
N GLN A 144 10.04 8.48 21.24
CA GLN A 144 8.69 8.78 20.79
C GLN A 144 8.32 7.73 19.74
N THR A 145 7.10 7.20 19.85
CA THR A 145 6.53 6.38 18.78
C THR A 145 5.74 7.28 17.85
N LEU A 146 6.15 7.26 16.58
CA LEU A 146 5.50 7.94 15.47
C LEU A 146 4.72 6.92 14.63
N LEU A 147 3.56 7.33 14.14
CA LEU A 147 2.65 6.49 13.38
C LEU A 147 2.66 6.89 11.90
N ARG A 148 2.76 5.90 11.01
CA ARG A 148 2.68 6.11 9.56
C ARG A 148 1.89 5.00 8.90
N VAL A 149 0.96 5.36 8.02
CA VAL A 149 0.29 4.41 7.14
C VAL A 149 0.99 4.39 5.80
N VAL A 150 1.25 3.19 5.30
CA VAL A 150 1.79 2.93 3.98
C VAL A 150 0.72 2.26 3.13
N LYS A 151 0.51 2.76 1.92
CA LYS A 151 -0.36 2.17 0.90
C LYS A 151 0.51 1.44 -0.12
N LEU A 152 0.23 0.15 -0.27
CA LEU A 152 0.90 -0.76 -1.19
C LEU A 152 -0.10 -1.25 -2.25
N ASP A 153 0.41 -1.55 -3.43
CA ASP A 153 -0.31 -2.34 -4.41
C ASP A 153 -0.46 -3.79 -3.91
N THR A 154 -1.69 -4.32 -3.90
CA THR A 154 -1.96 -5.65 -3.31
C THR A 154 -1.34 -6.79 -4.11
N GLN A 155 -1.07 -6.62 -5.41
CA GLN A 155 -0.54 -7.69 -6.27
C GLN A 155 0.98 -7.74 -6.25
N THR A 156 1.64 -6.59 -6.15
CA THR A 156 3.09 -6.46 -6.31
C THR A 156 3.80 -6.08 -5.02
N GLY A 157 3.09 -5.58 -4.01
CA GLY A 157 3.69 -5.00 -2.80
C GLY A 157 4.38 -3.66 -3.05
N ALA A 158 4.23 -3.06 -4.24
CA ALA A 158 4.86 -1.80 -4.59
C ALA A 158 4.29 -0.64 -3.78
N LEU A 159 5.17 0.24 -3.27
CA LEU A 159 4.78 1.45 -2.56
C LEU A 159 4.03 2.40 -3.49
N GLN A 160 2.79 2.74 -3.14
CA GLN A 160 1.98 3.71 -3.87
C GLN A 160 2.05 5.10 -3.21
N THR A 161 1.81 5.15 -1.90
CA THR A 161 1.90 6.38 -1.10
C THR A 161 2.07 6.06 0.38
N GLN A 162 2.39 7.06 1.19
CA GLN A 162 2.48 6.94 2.64
C GLN A 162 2.12 8.26 3.30
N ARG A 163 1.59 8.21 4.53
CA ARG A 163 1.30 9.40 5.33
C ARG A 163 1.50 9.13 6.82
N ASN A 164 2.04 10.12 7.52
CA ASN A 164 1.99 10.12 8.98
C ASN A 164 0.54 10.18 9.47
N VAL A 165 0.22 9.44 10.53
CA VAL A 165 -1.07 9.58 11.21
C VAL A 165 -0.94 10.80 12.12
N ASP A 166 -1.68 11.85 11.82
CA ASP A 166 -1.70 13.06 12.63
C ASP A 166 -2.56 12.81 13.88
N VAL A 167 -1.92 12.72 15.04
CA VAL A 167 -2.57 12.65 16.34
C VAL A 167 -2.32 13.99 17.03
N PRO A 168 -3.31 14.90 17.04
CA PRO A 168 -3.08 16.27 17.47
C PRO A 168 -2.49 16.35 18.89
N LYS A 169 -1.40 17.14 19.02
CA LYS A 169 -0.69 17.40 20.28
C LYS A 169 0.04 16.18 20.88
N ALA A 170 -0.02 15.01 20.25
CA ALA A 170 0.67 13.84 20.75
C ALA A 170 2.19 14.03 20.71
N TYR A 171 2.85 13.71 21.82
CA TYR A 171 4.30 13.55 21.88
C TYR A 171 4.72 12.16 21.40
N SER A 172 3.93 11.15 21.73
CA SER A 172 4.11 9.77 21.30
C SER A 172 2.75 9.12 21.16
N ALA A 173 2.55 8.33 20.11
CA ALA A 173 1.31 7.61 19.85
C ALA A 173 1.61 6.17 19.44
N TRP A 174 0.82 5.23 19.92
CA TRP A 174 0.95 3.81 19.60
C TRP A 174 -0.43 3.20 19.36
N VAL A 175 -0.43 2.10 18.64
CA VAL A 175 -1.63 1.32 18.36
C VAL A 175 -1.41 -0.07 18.94
N ASP A 176 -2.30 -0.47 19.85
CA ASP A 176 -2.25 -1.79 20.46
C ASP A 176 -2.52 -2.88 19.40
N GLU A 177 -2.11 -4.10 19.68
CA GLU A 177 -2.32 -5.23 18.78
C GLU A 177 -3.81 -5.50 18.53
N GLY A 178 -4.13 -5.96 17.32
CA GLY A 178 -5.45 -6.47 16.97
C GLY A 178 -6.12 -5.70 15.82
N ALA A 179 -6.80 -6.45 14.94
CA ALA A 179 -7.40 -5.92 13.72
C ALA A 179 -8.39 -4.76 13.95
N SER A 180 -9.07 -4.73 15.11
CA SER A 180 -10.05 -3.69 15.44
C SER A 180 -9.46 -2.29 15.48
N HIS A 181 -8.15 -2.17 15.69
CA HIS A 181 -7.47 -0.88 15.80
C HIS A 181 -6.97 -0.31 14.46
N PHE A 182 -7.00 -1.12 13.40
CA PHE A 182 -6.56 -0.74 12.06
C PHE A 182 -7.41 -1.45 10.99
N GLN A 183 -8.56 -0.86 10.67
CA GLN A 183 -9.58 -1.52 9.85
C GLN A 183 -10.36 -0.54 8.99
N TRP A 184 -10.95 -1.05 7.91
CA TRP A 184 -11.92 -0.30 7.12
C TRP A 184 -13.29 -0.29 7.77
N GLN A 185 -13.84 0.91 7.97
CA GLN A 185 -15.24 1.12 8.34
C GLN A 185 -15.91 1.94 7.24
N GLY A 186 -16.68 1.25 6.39
CA GLY A 186 -17.23 1.86 5.18
C GLY A 186 -16.13 2.29 4.21
N ASN A 187 -16.03 3.59 3.94
CA ASN A 187 -15.06 4.18 3.02
C ASN A 187 -13.86 4.85 3.73
N ALA A 188 -13.71 4.64 5.04
CA ALA A 188 -12.61 5.18 5.82
C ALA A 188 -11.79 4.06 6.48
N LEU A 189 -10.47 4.17 6.37
CA LEU A 189 -9.52 3.45 7.19
C LEU A 189 -9.49 4.10 8.58
N VAL A 190 -9.87 3.34 9.59
CA VAL A 190 -9.90 3.79 10.99
C VAL A 190 -8.62 3.30 11.68
N VAL A 191 -7.88 4.25 12.25
CA VAL A 191 -6.72 4.01 13.08
C VAL A 191 -7.04 4.48 14.50
N SER A 192 -7.06 3.56 15.46
CA SER A 192 -7.33 3.87 16.86
C SER A 192 -6.21 3.39 17.75
N GLY A 193 -5.90 4.13 18.80
CA GLY A 193 -4.84 3.74 19.72
C GLY A 193 -4.75 4.69 20.89
N ASN A 194 -3.57 4.76 21.49
CA ASN A 194 -3.28 5.59 22.64
C ASN A 194 -2.17 6.58 22.33
N TYR A 195 -2.16 7.69 23.05
CA TYR A 195 -1.11 8.69 22.95
C TYR A 195 -0.85 9.34 24.31
N ARG A 196 0.32 9.95 24.43
CA ARG A 196 0.71 10.76 25.59
C ARG A 196 1.12 12.16 25.15
N LEU A 197 0.93 13.14 26.03
CA LEU A 197 1.35 14.52 25.79
C LEU A 197 2.75 14.73 26.39
N SER A 198 3.53 15.64 25.83
CA SER A 198 4.84 15.99 26.41
C SER A 198 4.69 16.65 27.79
N SER A 199 3.62 17.41 27.98
CA SER A 199 3.30 18.10 29.24
C SER A 199 2.72 17.18 30.32
N ASP A 200 2.30 15.97 29.95
CA ASP A 200 1.65 15.01 30.84
C ASP A 200 1.94 13.58 30.35
N ASN A 201 3.15 13.12 30.65
CA ASN A 201 3.70 11.87 30.14
C ASN A 201 3.21 10.65 30.96
N ASP A 202 2.69 10.88 32.16
CA ASP A 202 2.19 9.84 33.05
C ASP A 202 0.74 9.45 32.72
N ASN A 203 0.01 10.32 32.01
CA ASN A 203 -1.36 10.05 31.59
C ASN A 203 -1.43 9.77 30.08
N GLN A 204 -2.01 8.63 29.74
CA GLN A 204 -2.35 8.28 28.36
C GLN A 204 -3.81 8.61 28.05
N ALA A 205 -4.07 9.01 26.81
CA ALA A 205 -5.39 9.24 26.26
C ALA A 205 -5.59 8.43 24.98
N GLN A 206 -6.84 8.20 24.59
CA GLN A 206 -7.19 7.47 23.37
C GLN A 206 -7.37 8.42 22.19
N PHE A 207 -7.00 7.97 20.99
CA PHE A 207 -7.27 8.67 19.76
C PHE A 207 -7.99 7.77 18.75
N THR A 208 -8.66 8.41 17.79
CA THR A 208 -9.17 7.76 16.58
C THR A 208 -9.00 8.72 15.41
N VAL A 209 -8.36 8.24 14.34
CA VAL A 209 -8.15 8.97 13.10
C VAL A 209 -8.81 8.18 11.97
N HIS A 210 -9.51 8.92 11.11
CA HIS A 210 -10.13 8.38 9.90
C HIS A 210 -9.31 8.85 8.72
N LEU A 211 -8.97 7.95 7.81
CA LEU A 211 -8.24 8.24 6.57
C LEU A 211 -9.01 7.68 5.39
N ASN A 212 -9.12 8.41 4.29
CA ASN A 212 -9.66 7.86 3.06
C ASN A 212 -8.62 6.97 2.32
N SER A 213 -8.99 6.42 1.17
CA SER A 213 -8.13 5.54 0.35
C SER A 213 -6.87 6.22 -0.21
N ASN A 214 -6.79 7.54 -0.16
CA ASN A 214 -5.61 8.34 -0.51
C ASN A 214 -4.82 8.78 0.73
N LEU A 215 -5.14 8.20 1.89
CA LEU A 215 -4.56 8.51 3.19
C LEU A 215 -4.80 9.96 3.63
N ASN A 216 -5.83 10.66 3.14
CA ASN A 216 -6.17 11.99 3.65
C ASN A 216 -7.22 11.87 4.76
N PRO A 217 -7.16 12.70 5.81
CA PRO A 217 -8.20 12.76 6.84
C PRO A 217 -9.57 13.17 6.29
#